data_AF-A0A2D6E6U2-F1
#
_entry.id   AF-A0A2D6E6U2-F1
#
_cell.length_a   1.000
_cell.length_b   1.000
_cell.length_c   1.000
_cell.angle_alpha   90.00
_cell.angle_beta   90.00
_cell.angle_gamma   90.00
#
_symmetry.space_group_name_H-M   'P 1'
#
loop_
_entity.id
_entity.type
_entity.pdbx_description
1 polymer ?
#
loop_
_entity_poly.entity_id
_entity_poly.type
_entity_poly.pdbx_seq_one_letter_code
_entity_poly.pdbx_strand_id
1 'polypeptide(L)'
;MNLLYKTKTYLVGHMQYLSGRDWREEVTEKLAPLEITCFNPYKKPFIKDVEEDEASRQEMETWMKTKQYDRVTERLKTVRAYDLNLVDRSDFIIAHLVPDVASWGSAEEIVTAVRMK
;
A
#
# COMPACT_ATOMS: atom_id res chain seq x y z
N MET A 1 18.23 12.30 -21.16
CA MET A 1 16.96 12.90 -20.70
C MET A 1 16.35 11.93 -19.70
N ASN A 2 16.08 12.36 -18.46
CA ASN A 2 15.44 11.50 -17.46
C ASN A 2 13.93 11.47 -17.72
N LEU A 3 13.42 10.42 -18.36
CA LEU A 3 12.00 10.27 -18.70
C LEU A 3 11.09 10.15 -17.48
N LEU A 4 11.64 9.77 -16.32
CA LEU A 4 10.90 9.56 -15.08
C LEU A 4 10.95 10.77 -14.14
N TYR A 5 11.56 11.87 -14.57
CA TYR A 5 11.68 13.07 -13.76
C TYR A 5 10.32 13.55 -13.24
N LYS A 6 10.20 13.77 -11.90
CA LYS A 6 8.97 14.21 -11.21
C LYS A 6 7.76 13.29 -11.32
N THR A 7 7.96 12.04 -11.75
CA THR A 7 6.90 11.04 -11.69
C THR A 7 6.64 10.60 -10.25
N LYS A 8 5.46 10.03 -10.02
CA LYS A 8 4.97 9.52 -8.75
C LYS A 8 4.81 8.01 -8.88
N THR A 9 5.27 7.25 -7.89
CA THR A 9 5.11 5.81 -7.86
C THR A 9 4.50 5.33 -6.56
N TYR A 10 3.62 4.34 -6.62
CA TYR A 10 3.09 3.67 -5.44
C TYR A 10 3.76 2.30 -5.24
N LEU A 11 4.22 2.08 -4.01
CA LEU A 11 4.96 0.88 -3.60
C LEU A 11 4.00 -0.20 -3.08
N VAL A 12 3.42 -0.93 -4.03
CA VAL A 12 2.49 -2.04 -3.82
C VAL A 12 3.22 -3.25 -3.24
N GLY A 13 2.63 -3.92 -2.26
CA GLY A 13 3.17 -5.16 -1.74
C GLY A 13 2.73 -5.45 -0.31
N HIS A 14 3.20 -6.57 0.21
CA HIS A 14 2.77 -7.11 1.49
C HIS A 14 2.90 -6.12 2.66
N MET A 15 1.90 -6.18 3.54
CA MET A 15 1.83 -5.47 4.83
C MET A 15 1.37 -6.39 5.96
N GLN A 16 0.53 -7.38 5.61
CA GLN A 16 0.03 -8.44 6.48
C GLN A 16 0.89 -9.69 6.25
N TYR A 17 1.16 -10.44 7.33
CA TYR A 17 1.98 -11.67 7.34
C TYR A 17 3.47 -11.53 7.04
N LEU A 18 3.89 -10.42 6.45
CA LEU A 18 5.30 -10.08 6.24
C LEU A 18 5.48 -8.56 6.38
N SER A 19 6.65 -8.13 6.89
CA SER A 19 7.00 -6.70 6.92
C SER A 19 7.47 -6.27 5.53
N GLY A 20 6.93 -5.15 5.04
CA GLY A 20 7.36 -4.57 3.78
C GLY A 20 8.05 -3.22 3.94
N ARG A 21 8.66 -2.93 5.10
CA ARG A 21 9.33 -1.65 5.35
C ARG A 21 10.68 -1.55 4.63
N ASP A 22 11.53 -2.55 4.83
CA ASP A 22 12.94 -2.52 4.39
C ASP A 22 13.07 -2.31 2.88
N TRP A 23 12.33 -3.08 2.07
CA TRP A 23 12.39 -2.96 0.61
C TRP A 23 11.84 -1.62 0.11
N ARG A 24 10.84 -1.05 0.80
CA ARG A 24 10.26 0.23 0.41
C ARG A 24 11.23 1.37 0.68
N GLU A 25 11.97 1.31 1.78
CA GLU A 25 13.03 2.27 2.08
C GLU A 25 14.16 2.16 1.06
N GLU A 26 14.64 0.95 0.78
CA GLU A 26 15.68 0.70 -0.24
C GLU A 26 15.28 1.23 -1.62
N VAL A 27 14.05 0.94 -2.07
CA VAL A 27 13.55 1.45 -3.36
C VAL A 27 13.44 2.97 -3.35
N THR A 28 12.95 3.56 -2.26
CA THR A 28 12.82 5.01 -2.14
C THR A 28 14.18 5.70 -2.24
N GLU A 29 15.20 5.17 -1.56
CA GLU A 29 16.57 5.68 -1.63
C GLU A 29 17.15 5.60 -3.04
N LYS A 30 16.92 4.48 -3.74
CA LYS A 30 17.40 4.28 -5.12
C LYS A 30 16.71 5.20 -6.12
N LEU A 31 15.45 5.58 -5.89
CA LEU A 31 14.68 6.44 -6.79
C LEU A 31 14.83 7.94 -6.48
N ALA A 32 15.34 8.31 -5.30
CA ALA A 32 15.55 9.70 -4.90
C ALA A 32 16.42 10.51 -5.88
N PRO A 33 17.55 10.00 -6.42
CA PRO A 33 18.36 10.72 -7.41
C PRO A 33 17.65 11.00 -8.73
N LEU A 34 16.56 10.28 -9.03
CA LEU A 34 15.74 10.49 -10.23
C LEU A 34 14.62 11.52 -10.02
N GLU A 35 14.52 12.08 -8.81
CA GLU A 35 13.45 13.00 -8.37
C GLU A 35 12.05 12.40 -8.57
N ILE A 36 11.91 11.10 -8.27
CA ILE A 36 10.65 10.36 -8.28
C ILE A 36 10.05 10.40 -6.87
N THR A 37 8.76 10.72 -6.78
CA THR A 37 8.03 10.70 -5.50
C THR A 37 7.49 9.32 -5.21
N CYS A 38 7.91 8.69 -4.12
CA CYS A 38 7.41 7.37 -3.70
C CYS A 38 6.28 7.50 -2.69
N PHE A 39 5.11 6.98 -3.01
CA PHE A 39 4.00 6.77 -2.09
C PHE A 39 4.19 5.44 -1.36
N ASN A 40 4.40 5.55 -0.05
CA ASN A 40 4.57 4.41 0.83
C ASN A 40 3.30 4.24 1.69
N PRO A 41 2.65 3.05 1.68
CA PRO A 41 1.44 2.81 2.47
C PRO A 41 1.65 3.02 3.99
N TYR A 42 2.89 2.89 4.50
CA TYR A 42 3.22 3.18 5.90
C TYR A 42 3.34 4.67 6.23
N LYS A 43 3.45 5.54 5.22
CA LYS A 43 3.65 6.99 5.37
C LYS A 43 2.61 7.74 4.52
N LYS A 44 1.33 7.57 4.87
CA LYS A 44 0.20 8.13 4.09
C LYS A 44 0.26 9.68 4.12
N PRO A 45 0.47 10.35 2.98
CA PRO A 45 0.73 11.80 2.96
C PRO A 45 -0.51 12.69 3.21
N PHE A 46 -1.72 12.13 3.21
CA PHE A 46 -2.97 12.90 3.16
C PHE A 46 -3.96 12.60 4.29
N ILE A 47 -3.60 11.76 5.27
CA ILE A 47 -4.55 11.28 6.29
C ILE A 47 -3.99 11.56 7.68
N LYS A 48 -4.79 12.24 8.51
CA LYS A 48 -4.58 12.33 9.96
C LYS A 48 -5.30 11.24 10.76
N ASP A 49 -6.27 10.52 10.19
CA ASP A 49 -7.29 9.79 10.98
C ASP A 49 -7.49 8.29 10.66
N VAL A 50 -6.66 7.66 9.81
CA VAL A 50 -6.67 6.19 9.65
C VAL A 50 -5.37 5.65 10.22
N GLU A 51 -5.37 5.41 11.53
CA GLU A 51 -4.26 4.77 12.21
C GLU A 51 -4.17 3.32 11.75
N GLU A 52 -3.23 2.99 10.86
CA GLU A 52 -2.87 1.59 10.56
C GLU A 52 -1.65 1.15 11.37
N ASP A 53 -1.65 1.58 12.64
CA ASP A 53 -0.61 1.30 13.61
C ASP A 53 -0.70 -0.14 14.14
N GLU A 54 0.26 -0.49 15.00
CA GLU A 54 0.37 -1.85 15.53
C GLU A 54 -0.82 -2.21 16.43
N ALA A 55 -1.39 -1.25 17.16
CA ALA A 55 -2.60 -1.44 17.96
C ALA A 55 -3.82 -1.76 17.07
N SER A 56 -3.99 -1.01 15.99
CA SER A 56 -5.04 -1.25 15.00
C SER A 56 -4.93 -2.60 14.30
N ARG A 57 -3.71 -3.09 14.08
CA ARG A 57 -3.48 -4.43 13.55
C ARG A 57 -3.92 -5.50 14.54
N GLN A 58 -3.57 -5.37 15.82
CA GLN A 58 -3.99 -6.31 16.87
C GLN A 58 -5.52 -6.31 17.05
N GLU A 59 -6.15 -5.15 16.94
CA GLU A 59 -7.61 -5.04 17.00
C GLU A 59 -8.27 -5.75 15.81
N MET A 60 -7.76 -5.53 14.60
CA MET A 60 -8.24 -6.21 13.40
C MET A 60 -8.05 -7.74 13.49
N GLU A 61 -6.90 -8.21 13.99
CA GLU A 61 -6.69 -9.64 14.25
C GLU A 61 -7.70 -10.21 15.24
N THR A 62 -8.03 -9.44 16.28
CA THR A 62 -9.04 -9.84 17.28
C THR A 62 -10.42 -9.96 16.64
N TRP A 63 -10.83 -8.99 15.82
CA TRP A 63 -12.10 -9.07 15.10
C TRP A 63 -12.15 -10.24 14.12
N MET A 64 -11.05 -10.54 13.43
CA MET A 64 -10.95 -11.71 12.57
C MET A 64 -11.09 -13.03 13.36
N LYS A 65 -10.39 -13.17 14.50
CA LYS A 65 -10.48 -14.36 15.37
C LYS A 65 -11.88 -14.53 16.00
N THR A 66 -12.53 -13.43 16.35
CA THR A 66 -13.88 -13.41 16.95
C THR A 66 -15.00 -13.34 15.92
N LYS A 67 -14.69 -13.41 14.62
CA LYS A 67 -15.65 -13.40 13.49
C LYS A 67 -16.52 -12.13 13.42
N GLN A 68 -16.02 -11.00 13.93
CA GLN A 68 -16.67 -9.69 13.83
C GLN A 68 -16.45 -9.06 12.45
N TYR A 69 -16.87 -9.76 11.39
CA TYR A 69 -16.55 -9.39 10.01
C TYR A 69 -17.17 -8.08 9.56
N ASP A 70 -18.29 -7.65 10.16
CA ASP A 70 -18.90 -6.35 9.85
C ASP A 70 -17.94 -5.20 10.19
N ARG A 71 -17.28 -5.27 11.36
CA ARG A 71 -16.30 -4.26 11.81
C ARG A 71 -15.05 -4.27 10.93
N VAL A 72 -14.57 -5.46 10.58
CA VAL A 72 -13.44 -5.63 9.65
C VAL A 72 -13.78 -5.01 8.31
N THR A 73 -14.99 -5.28 7.79
CA THR A 73 -15.44 -4.78 6.49
C THR A 73 -15.55 -3.27 6.46
N GLU A 74 -16.18 -2.66 7.46
CA GLU A 74 -16.30 -1.20 7.55
C GLU A 74 -14.93 -0.52 7.59
N ARG A 75 -13.98 -1.06 8.35
CA ARG A 75 -12.61 -0.55 8.40
C ARG A 75 -11.87 -0.72 7.07
N LEU A 76 -11.93 -1.92 6.48
CA LEU A 76 -11.21 -2.22 5.24
C LEU A 76 -11.75 -1.44 4.04
N LYS A 77 -13.04 -1.07 4.00
CA LYS A 77 -13.58 -0.17 2.96
C LYS A 77 -12.81 1.15 2.89
N THR A 78 -12.57 1.74 4.05
CA THR A 78 -11.82 2.99 4.19
C THR A 78 -10.38 2.82 3.75
N VAL A 79 -9.67 1.81 4.30
CA VAL A 79 -8.27 1.50 3.92
C VAL A 79 -8.14 1.29 2.41
N ARG A 80 -8.99 0.44 1.84
CA ARG A 80 -9.04 0.13 0.42
C ARG A 80 -9.24 1.38 -0.45
N ALA A 81 -10.17 2.26 -0.08
CA ALA A 81 -10.42 3.48 -0.85
C ALA A 81 -9.17 4.38 -0.92
N TYR A 82 -8.38 4.43 0.17
CA TYR A 82 -7.14 5.20 0.19
C TYR A 82 -6.04 4.57 -0.64
N ASP A 83 -5.84 3.27 -0.52
CA ASP A 83 -4.80 2.57 -1.27
C ASP A 83 -5.07 2.66 -2.78
N LEU A 84 -6.33 2.48 -3.20
CA LEU A 84 -6.73 2.70 -4.60
C LEU A 84 -6.60 4.16 -5.05
N ASN A 85 -6.77 5.14 -4.15
CA ASN A 85 -6.50 6.54 -4.47
C ASN A 85 -5.01 6.80 -4.73
N LEU A 86 -4.11 6.11 -4.01
CA LEU A 86 -2.67 6.19 -4.28
C LEU A 86 -2.30 5.54 -5.60
N VAL A 87 -2.94 4.41 -5.95
CA VAL A 87 -2.80 3.78 -7.28
C VAL A 87 -3.21 4.76 -8.39
N ASP A 88 -4.38 5.40 -8.25
CA ASP A 88 -4.89 6.38 -9.22
C ASP A 88 -3.92 7.54 -9.43
N ARG A 89 -3.42 8.13 -8.34
CA ARG A 89 -2.51 9.29 -8.36
C ARG A 89 -1.08 8.98 -8.83
N SER A 90 -0.71 7.71 -8.94
CA SER A 90 0.63 7.31 -9.36
C SER A 90 0.76 7.33 -10.88
N ASP A 91 1.92 7.71 -11.38
CA ASP A 91 2.22 7.64 -12.81
C ASP A 91 2.58 6.20 -13.22
N PHE A 92 3.16 5.41 -12.30
CA PHE A 92 3.41 3.97 -12.42
C PHE A 92 3.42 3.31 -11.04
N ILE A 93 3.38 1.97 -10.98
CA ILE A 93 3.50 1.23 -9.71
C ILE A 93 4.76 0.38 -9.67
N ILE A 94 5.27 0.12 -8.46
CA ILE A 94 6.29 -0.90 -8.21
C ILE A 94 5.67 -1.91 -7.25
N ALA A 95 5.53 -3.15 -7.71
CA ALA A 95 4.95 -4.23 -6.91
C ALA A 95 6.05 -5.18 -6.43
N HIS A 96 6.12 -5.39 -5.11
CA HIS A 96 6.90 -6.44 -4.50
C HIS A 96 5.99 -7.61 -4.12
N LEU A 97 6.16 -8.75 -4.80
CA LEU A 97 5.33 -9.94 -4.62
C LEU A 97 6.15 -11.07 -4.01
N VAL A 98 5.63 -11.64 -2.92
CA VAL A 98 6.14 -12.86 -2.30
C VAL A 98 5.12 -13.97 -2.57
N PRO A 99 5.39 -14.94 -3.47
CA PRO A 99 4.40 -15.91 -3.92
C PRO A 99 3.72 -16.69 -2.79
N ASP A 100 4.46 -17.00 -1.74
CA ASP A 100 3.97 -17.79 -0.60
C ASP A 100 3.17 -16.96 0.42
N VAL A 101 3.03 -15.64 0.21
CA VAL A 101 2.34 -14.74 1.14
C VAL A 101 1.07 -14.18 0.49
N ALA A 102 -0.08 -14.56 1.04
CA ALA A 102 -1.37 -14.05 0.60
C ALA A 102 -1.44 -12.51 0.69
N SER A 103 -1.63 -11.86 -0.46
CA SER A 103 -1.59 -10.40 -0.60
C SER A 103 -2.78 -9.90 -1.45
N TRP A 104 -4.01 -10.11 -0.95
CA TRP A 104 -5.24 -9.81 -1.68
C TRP A 104 -5.42 -8.33 -2.00
N GLY A 105 -5.08 -7.45 -1.06
CA GLY A 105 -5.09 -6.00 -1.30
C GLY A 105 -4.15 -5.62 -2.45
N SER A 106 -2.93 -6.17 -2.44
CA SER A 106 -1.96 -5.94 -3.51
C SER A 106 -2.41 -6.49 -4.87
N ALA A 107 -3.10 -7.63 -4.89
CA ALA A 107 -3.68 -8.14 -6.13
C ALA A 107 -4.73 -7.17 -6.70
N GLU A 108 -5.58 -6.59 -5.85
CA GLU A 108 -6.55 -5.58 -6.28
C GLU A 108 -5.88 -4.30 -6.78
N GLU A 109 -4.87 -3.81 -6.07
CA GLU A 109 -4.08 -2.63 -6.48
C GLU A 109 -3.45 -2.84 -7.88
N ILE A 110 -2.85 -4.01 -8.13
CA ILE A 110 -2.21 -4.34 -9.41
C ILE A 110 -3.24 -4.44 -10.52
N VAL A 111 -4.34 -5.18 -10.32
CA VAL A 111 -5.38 -5.34 -11.35
C VAL A 111 -6.03 -3.99 -11.66
N THR A 112 -6.19 -3.12 -10.65
CA THR A 112 -6.72 -1.77 -10.83
C THR A 112 -5.74 -0.92 -11.64
N ALA A 113 -4.44 -0.93 -11.32
CA ALA A 113 -3.43 -0.22 -12.08
C ALA A 113 -3.41 -0.65 -13.56
N VAL A 114 -3.46 -1.95 -13.84
CA VAL A 114 -3.50 -2.51 -15.22
C VAL A 114 -4.72 -2.04 -16.01
N ARG A 115 -5.84 -1.75 -15.34
CA ARG A 115 -7.07 -1.26 -16.00
C ARG A 115 -7.08 0.24 -16.24
N MET A 116 -6.25 0.99 -15.53
CA MET A 116 -6.28 2.46 -15.50
C MET A 116 -5.10 3.13 -16.20
N LYS A 117 -3.97 2.43 -16.32
CA LYS A 117 -2.72 2.93 -16.91
C LYS A 117 -2.53 2.33 -18.30
#